data_AF-A0ABC9WY18-F1
#
_entry.id   AF-A0ABC9WY18-F1
#
_cell.length_a   1.000
_cell.length_b   1.000
_cell.length_c   1.000
_cell.angle_alpha   90.00
_cell.angle_beta   90.00
_cell.angle_gamma   90.00
#
_symmetry.space_group_name_H-M   'P 1'
#
loop_
_entity.id
_entity.type
_entity.pdbx_description
1 polymer ?
#
loop_
_entity_poly.entity_id
_entity_poly.type
_entity_poly.pdbx_seq_one_letter_code
_entity_poly.pdbx_strand_id
1 'polypeptide(L)'
;MAESLWVRIRDQGNKGNLVVGVYYRPPDQKDPIYEAFLLQLQEASYSQALILLGEFSHPDICWKSSMVSCRQSRRLLECIEVNFLSQVIDSPTRGDALLDLMFTNASELIGDVKIGGSLGCSGHALVELAVLRDMGQAKSKARTLNFRKAKLQLFKELVNRSPWEATLRNKGAEQSWQIFKDTFKKQKSSRSPRVRNQERTARDQHG
;
A
#
# COMPACT_ATOMS: atom_id res chain seq x y z
N MET A 1 2.68 2.03 29.55
CA MET A 1 2.62 0.95 28.55
C MET A 1 2.54 1.64 27.18
N ALA A 2 3.04 1.04 26.10
CA ALA A 2 2.77 1.61 24.77
C ALA A 2 1.30 1.33 24.46
N GLU A 3 0.52 2.33 24.06
CA GLU A 3 -0.88 2.14 23.69
C GLU A 3 -0.96 1.81 22.19
N SER A 4 -0.49 0.61 21.85
CA SER A 4 -0.55 0.07 20.49
C SER A 4 -1.30 -1.26 20.46
N LEU A 5 -2.07 -1.46 19.38
CA LEU A 5 -2.74 -2.73 19.08
C LEU A 5 -2.44 -3.11 17.63
N TRP A 6 -2.05 -4.36 17.42
CA TRP A 6 -1.70 -4.89 16.11
C TRP A 6 -2.58 -6.10 15.78
N VAL A 7 -3.19 -6.10 14.61
CA VAL A 7 -4.07 -7.16 14.12
C VAL A 7 -3.57 -7.63 12.77
N ARG A 8 -3.39 -8.95 12.62
CA ARG A 8 -3.07 -9.57 11.34
C ARG A 8 -4.32 -10.16 10.72
N ILE A 9 -4.73 -9.61 9.59
CA ILE A 9 -5.88 -10.08 8.80
C ILE A 9 -5.35 -10.97 7.68
N ARG A 10 -5.88 -12.19 7.61
CA ARG A 10 -5.53 -13.20 6.60
C ARG A 10 -6.73 -13.54 5.75
N ASP A 11 -6.50 -13.72 4.46
CA ASP A 11 -7.54 -14.18 3.55
C ASP A 11 -7.63 -15.72 3.55
N GLN A 12 -8.82 -16.26 3.29
CA GLN A 12 -9.09 -17.72 3.29
C GLN A 12 -8.18 -18.55 2.37
N GLY A 13 -7.49 -17.90 1.42
CA GLY A 13 -6.59 -18.57 0.47
C GLY A 13 -5.09 -18.33 0.69
N ASN A 14 -4.65 -17.74 1.82
CA ASN A 14 -3.25 -17.31 2.05
C ASN A 14 -2.68 -16.41 0.94
N LYS A 15 -3.54 -15.68 0.22
CA LYS A 15 -3.13 -14.87 -0.95
C LYS A 15 -2.53 -13.51 -0.59
N GLY A 16 -2.71 -13.08 0.66
CA GLY A 16 -2.06 -11.91 1.20
C GLY A 16 -2.35 -11.77 2.69
N ASN A 17 -1.39 -11.20 3.42
CA ASN A 17 -1.54 -10.86 4.83
C ASN A 17 -1.49 -9.33 4.95
N LEU A 18 -2.51 -8.74 5.58
CA LEU A 18 -2.54 -7.33 5.95
C LEU A 18 -2.34 -7.23 7.46
N VAL A 19 -1.36 -6.44 7.89
CA VAL A 19 -1.24 -6.02 9.29
C VAL A 19 -1.86 -4.64 9.44
N VAL A 20 -2.76 -4.51 10.39
CA VAL A 20 -3.35 -3.23 10.79
C VAL A 20 -2.90 -2.93 12.21
N GLY A 21 -2.25 -1.79 12.39
CA GLY A 21 -1.85 -1.24 13.68
C GLY A 21 -2.68 -0.02 14.01
N VAL A 22 -3.02 0.13 15.29
CA VAL A 22 -3.42 1.41 15.86
C VAL A 22 -2.44 1.82 16.95
N TYR A 23 -2.16 3.11 17.03
CA TYR A 23 -1.27 3.69 18.03
C TYR A 23 -1.85 4.96 18.64
N TYR A 24 -1.73 5.09 19.94
CA TYR A 24 -1.96 6.33 20.65
C TYR A 24 -0.71 6.67 21.45
N ARG A 25 -0.26 7.92 21.34
CA ARG A 25 0.86 8.44 22.13
C ARG A 25 0.35 9.30 23.28
N PRO A 26 0.41 8.84 24.54
CA PRO A 26 0.13 9.68 25.69
C PRO A 26 1.06 10.91 25.77
N PRO A 27 0.58 12.07 26.24
CA PRO A 27 1.37 13.30 26.35
C PRO A 27 2.68 13.16 27.14
N ASP A 28 2.69 12.29 28.14
CA ASP A 28 3.81 12.03 29.07
C ASP A 28 4.53 10.70 28.77
N GLN A 29 4.36 10.15 27.56
CA GLN A 29 4.98 8.88 27.19
C GLN A 29 6.51 8.97 27.28
N LYS A 30 7.07 8.06 28.08
CA LYS A 30 8.52 7.95 28.30
C LYS A 30 9.23 7.39 27.07
N ASP A 31 10.46 7.85 26.85
CA ASP A 31 11.30 7.43 25.73
C ASP A 31 11.43 5.90 25.56
N PRO A 32 11.66 5.08 26.61
CA PRO A 32 11.78 3.62 26.44
C PRO A 32 10.50 2.96 25.90
N ILE A 33 9.33 3.52 26.20
CA ILE A 33 8.05 3.01 25.69
C ILE A 33 7.92 3.36 24.20
N TYR A 34 8.34 4.57 23.84
CA TYR A 34 8.36 5.04 22.46
C TYR A 34 9.37 4.25 21.59
N GLU A 35 10.54 3.94 22.14
CA GLU A 35 11.52 3.03 21.55
C GLU A 35 10.93 1.66 21.24
N ALA A 36 10.24 1.07 22.21
CA ALA A 36 9.59 -0.23 22.04
C ALA A 36 8.54 -0.19 20.92
N PHE A 37 7.79 0.91 20.81
CA PHE A 37 6.85 1.11 19.71
C PHE A 37 7.55 1.17 18.34
N LEU A 38 8.67 1.91 18.21
CA LEU A 38 9.41 1.98 16.95
C LEU A 38 9.96 0.61 16.52
N LEU A 39 10.39 -0.21 17.48
CA LEU A 39 10.80 -1.59 17.19
C LEU A 39 9.63 -2.45 16.71
N GLN A 40 8.44 -2.30 17.31
CA GLN A 40 7.23 -2.99 16.84
C GLN A 40 6.84 -2.54 15.42
N LEU A 41 6.92 -1.23 15.13
CA LEU A 41 6.67 -0.68 13.80
C LEU A 41 7.65 -1.26 12.78
N GLN A 42 8.94 -1.32 13.11
CA GLN A 42 9.95 -1.93 12.26
C GLN A 42 9.68 -3.43 12.03
N GLU A 43 9.26 -4.18 13.05
CA GLU A 43 8.90 -5.59 12.87
C GLU A 43 7.67 -5.74 11.96
N ALA A 44 6.66 -4.90 12.17
CA ALA A 44 5.44 -4.90 11.38
C ALA A 44 5.67 -4.49 9.92
N SER A 45 6.68 -3.65 9.64
CA SER A 45 7.00 -3.15 8.29
C SER A 45 7.43 -4.27 7.33
N TYR A 46 7.95 -5.39 7.84
CA TYR A 46 8.27 -6.58 7.05
C TYR A 46 7.05 -7.34 6.53
N SER A 47 5.84 -6.95 6.94
CA SER A 47 4.60 -7.53 6.44
C SER A 47 4.37 -7.14 4.98
N GLN A 48 3.72 -8.03 4.22
CA GLN A 48 3.39 -7.79 2.81
C GLN A 48 2.59 -6.49 2.60
N ALA A 49 1.65 -6.22 3.49
CA ALA A 49 0.94 -4.95 3.58
C ALA A 49 0.81 -4.57 5.06
N LEU A 50 1.14 -3.32 5.38
CA LEU A 50 1.00 -2.70 6.69
C LEU A 50 0.18 -1.43 6.55
N ILE A 51 -0.82 -1.27 7.42
CA ILE A 51 -1.49 0.00 7.67
C ILE A 51 -1.36 0.31 9.16
N LEU A 52 -0.78 1.44 9.50
CA LEU A 52 -0.71 1.95 10.87
C LEU A 52 -1.41 3.30 10.92
N LEU A 53 -2.38 3.46 11.82
CA LEU A 53 -3.12 4.70 12.03
C LEU A 53 -3.07 5.10 13.51
N GLY A 54 -3.01 6.38 13.82
CA GLY A 54 -3.02 6.78 15.22
C GLY A 54 -2.75 8.24 15.48
N GLU A 55 -2.93 8.65 16.73
CA GLU A 55 -2.50 9.96 17.23
C GLU A 55 -1.04 9.86 17.70
N PHE A 56 -0.12 10.41 16.91
CA PHE A 56 1.32 10.35 17.21
C PHE A 56 1.84 11.62 17.90
N SER A 57 1.09 12.71 17.81
CA SER A 57 1.42 14.00 18.43
C SER A 57 2.85 14.49 18.13
N HIS A 58 3.24 14.51 16.84
CA HIS A 58 4.51 15.09 16.36
C HIS A 58 4.27 16.33 15.47
N PRO A 59 3.77 17.45 16.04
CA PRO A 59 3.46 18.65 15.26
C PRO A 59 4.69 19.35 14.69
N ASP A 60 5.89 19.02 15.17
CA ASP A 60 7.15 19.64 14.72
C ASP A 60 7.72 19.02 13.44
N ILE A 61 7.09 17.97 12.91
CA ILE A 61 7.47 17.36 11.64
C ILE A 61 6.81 18.14 10.51
N CYS A 62 7.63 18.72 9.63
CA CYS A 62 7.15 19.25 8.36
C CYS A 62 7.19 18.16 7.29
N TRP A 63 6.05 17.52 7.02
CA TRP A 63 5.95 16.41 6.05
C TRP A 63 6.29 16.80 4.60
N LYS A 64 6.15 18.08 4.23
CA LYS A 64 6.49 18.57 2.89
C LYS A 64 7.99 18.74 2.65
N SER A 65 8.75 19.05 3.69
CA SER A 65 10.20 19.34 3.58
C SER A 65 11.07 18.37 4.38
N SER A 66 10.47 17.37 5.05
CA SER A 66 11.13 16.45 5.97
C SER A 66 11.94 17.13 7.07
N MET A 67 11.61 18.38 7.41
CA MET A 67 12.27 19.10 8.50
C MET A 67 11.70 18.66 9.84
N VAL A 68 12.58 18.44 10.81
CA VAL A 68 12.22 17.97 12.15
C VAL A 68 13.15 18.54 13.21
N SER A 69 12.58 18.99 14.34
CA SER A 69 13.33 19.66 15.40
C SER A 69 13.55 18.77 16.63
N CYS A 70 12.52 18.02 17.02
CA CYS A 70 12.55 17.16 18.19
C CYS A 70 13.30 15.85 17.91
N ARG A 71 14.11 15.40 18.86
CA ARG A 71 14.84 14.12 18.78
C ARG A 71 13.88 12.94 18.56
N GLN A 72 12.75 12.93 19.24
CA GLN A 72 11.81 11.81 19.19
C GLN A 72 11.08 11.75 17.83
N SER A 73 10.68 12.91 17.31
CA SER A 73 10.11 13.08 15.97
C SER A 73 11.10 12.68 14.88
N ARG A 74 12.38 13.02 15.04
CA ARG A 74 13.45 12.62 14.09
C ARG A 74 13.57 11.12 13.98
N ARG A 75 13.51 10.41 15.10
CA ARG A 75 13.62 8.95 15.16
C ARG A 75 12.42 8.25 14.51
N LEU A 76 11.23 8.86 14.58
CA LEU A 76 10.07 8.39 13.81
C LEU A 76 10.31 8.56 12.32
N LEU A 77 10.77 9.73 11.90
CA LEU A 77 11.03 10.03 10.50
C LEU A 77 12.08 9.08 9.92
N GLU A 78 13.19 8.87 10.64
CA GLU A 78 14.21 7.87 10.31
C GLU A 78 13.59 6.47 10.19
N CYS A 79 12.76 6.06 11.16
CA CYS A 79 12.09 4.76 11.13
C CYS A 79 11.17 4.61 9.91
N ILE A 80 10.40 5.64 9.56
CA ILE A 80 9.52 5.64 8.39
C ILE A 80 10.34 5.51 7.11
N GLU A 81 11.41 6.29 6.97
CA GLU A 81 12.26 6.32 5.79
C GLU A 81 12.99 4.99 5.57
N VAL A 82 13.63 4.43 6.60
CA VAL A 82 14.37 3.16 6.46
C VAL A 82 13.46 1.95 6.21
N ASN A 83 12.18 2.06 6.60
CA ASN A 83 11.17 1.02 6.41
C ASN A 83 10.28 1.23 5.17
N PHE A 84 10.60 2.22 4.32
CA PHE A 84 9.84 2.54 3.10
C PHE A 84 8.35 2.79 3.36
N LEU A 85 8.03 3.38 4.50
CA LEU A 85 6.65 3.74 4.84
C LEU A 85 6.30 5.10 4.26
N SER A 86 5.09 5.22 3.73
CA SER A 86 4.52 6.48 3.25
C SER A 86 3.55 7.04 4.28
N GLN A 87 3.66 8.33 4.55
CA GLN A 87 2.64 9.08 5.27
C GLN A 87 1.50 9.43 4.30
N VAL A 88 0.24 9.14 4.66
CA VAL A 88 -0.92 9.28 3.74
C VAL A 88 -1.85 10.45 4.08
N ILE A 89 -1.99 10.83 5.35
CA ILE A 89 -2.94 11.87 5.77
C ILE A 89 -2.31 13.27 5.61
N ASP A 90 -2.75 14.05 4.64
CA ASP A 90 -2.14 15.35 4.34
C ASP A 90 -2.89 16.57 4.94
N SER A 91 -4.00 16.32 5.63
CA SER A 91 -4.95 17.32 6.08
C SER A 91 -5.07 17.33 7.62
N PRO A 92 -5.25 18.50 8.27
CA PRO A 92 -5.33 18.60 9.73
C PRO A 92 -6.40 17.70 10.33
N THR A 93 -6.10 17.10 11.47
CA THR A 93 -6.95 16.13 12.18
C THR A 93 -7.36 16.61 13.57
N ARG A 94 -6.81 17.73 14.05
CA ARG A 94 -7.24 18.41 15.28
C ARG A 94 -7.03 19.91 15.16
N GLY A 95 -8.10 20.66 14.91
CA GLY A 95 -7.98 22.08 14.55
C GLY A 95 -7.10 22.23 13.30
N ASP A 96 -6.07 23.07 13.36
CA ASP A 96 -5.11 23.26 12.26
C ASP A 96 -3.89 22.32 12.33
N ALA A 97 -3.85 21.39 13.29
CA ALA A 97 -2.74 20.48 13.50
C ALA A 97 -2.99 19.10 12.87
N LEU A 98 -1.97 18.58 12.18
CA LEU A 98 -1.91 17.20 11.70
C LEU A 98 -1.25 16.33 12.78
N LEU A 99 -2.06 15.74 13.67
CA LEU A 99 -1.59 14.93 14.81
C LEU A 99 -1.89 13.45 14.62
N ASP A 100 -3.04 13.15 14.02
CA ASP A 100 -3.37 11.81 13.56
C ASP A 100 -2.68 11.54 12.23
N LEU A 101 -1.87 10.48 12.19
CA LEU A 101 -1.05 10.10 11.05
C LEU A 101 -1.38 8.68 10.60
N MET A 102 -1.13 8.42 9.33
CA MET A 102 -1.23 7.09 8.75
C MET A 102 0.06 6.75 8.03
N PHE A 103 0.63 5.59 8.36
CA PHE A 103 1.81 5.02 7.71
C PHE A 103 1.49 3.70 7.02
N THR A 104 1.98 3.51 5.81
CA THR A 104 1.76 2.28 5.04
C THR A 104 2.93 1.96 4.10
N ASN A 105 3.20 0.68 3.88
CA ASN A 105 4.09 0.21 2.80
C ASN A 105 3.31 -0.23 1.55
N ALA A 106 1.99 -0.10 1.57
CA ALA A 106 1.07 -0.58 0.54
C ALA A 106 0.08 0.53 0.14
N SER A 107 0.62 1.70 -0.24
CA SER A 107 -0.17 2.89 -0.60
C SER A 107 -1.16 2.63 -1.73
N GLU A 108 -0.87 1.66 -2.61
CA GLU A 108 -1.76 1.23 -3.68
C GLU A 108 -3.05 0.54 -3.21
N LEU A 109 -3.10 0.09 -1.97
CA LEU A 109 -4.31 -0.47 -1.35
C LEU A 109 -5.18 0.62 -0.72
N ILE A 110 -4.67 1.84 -0.58
CA ILE A 110 -5.41 2.91 0.06
C ILE A 110 -6.24 3.63 -1.01
N GLY A 111 -7.56 3.60 -0.83
CA GLY A 111 -8.50 4.38 -1.62
C GLY A 111 -8.63 5.81 -1.09
N ASP A 112 -9.79 6.41 -1.29
CA ASP A 112 -10.05 7.77 -0.82
C ASP A 112 -9.91 7.86 0.70
N VAL A 113 -9.16 8.87 1.16
CA VAL A 113 -9.07 9.27 2.57
C VAL A 113 -9.86 10.56 2.74
N LYS A 114 -10.78 10.57 3.72
CA LYS A 114 -11.64 11.70 4.01
C LYS A 114 -11.46 12.11 5.47
N ILE A 115 -11.27 13.41 5.66
CA ILE A 115 -11.31 14.03 6.97
C ILE A 115 -12.71 14.58 7.20
N GLY A 116 -13.42 14.00 8.16
CA GLY A 116 -14.76 14.39 8.57
C GLY A 116 -14.75 15.44 9.68
N GLY A 117 -15.94 15.73 10.21
CA GLY A 117 -16.09 16.56 11.41
C GLY A 117 -15.63 15.84 12.69
N SER A 118 -15.76 16.53 13.81
CA SER A 118 -15.57 15.91 15.13
C SER A 118 -16.68 14.91 15.44
N LEU A 119 -16.30 13.80 16.09
CA LEU A 119 -17.26 12.88 16.69
C LEU A 119 -17.59 13.33 18.12
N GLY A 120 -18.84 13.75 18.34
CA GLY A 120 -19.31 14.20 19.66
C GLY A 120 -18.58 15.46 20.13
N CYS A 121 -18.04 15.44 21.34
CA CYS A 121 -17.28 16.55 21.92
C CYS A 121 -15.76 16.42 21.69
N SER A 122 -15.32 15.53 20.79
CA SER A 122 -13.90 15.34 20.51
C SER A 122 -13.27 16.60 19.89
N GLY A 123 -12.00 16.86 20.18
CA GLY A 123 -11.22 17.84 19.41
C GLY A 123 -10.73 17.28 18.06
N HIS A 124 -10.79 15.96 17.88
CA HIS A 124 -10.26 15.26 16.72
C HIS A 124 -11.32 15.08 15.63
N ALA A 125 -10.90 15.28 14.39
CA ALA A 125 -11.65 14.99 13.20
C ALA A 125 -11.67 13.47 12.94
N LEU A 126 -12.80 12.98 12.44
CA LEU A 126 -12.92 11.59 12.02
C LEU A 126 -12.10 11.35 10.75
N VAL A 127 -11.28 10.30 10.72
CA VAL A 127 -10.57 9.86 9.52
C VAL A 127 -11.27 8.64 8.95
N GLU A 128 -11.84 8.77 7.76
CA GLU A 128 -12.45 7.67 7.00
C GLU A 128 -11.53 7.30 5.84
N LEU A 129 -11.29 6.00 5.65
CA LEU A 129 -10.46 5.50 4.56
C LEU A 129 -11.02 4.19 4.00
N ALA A 130 -10.84 3.99 2.69
CA ALA A 130 -11.12 2.71 2.05
C ALA A 130 -9.84 1.89 1.88
N VAL A 131 -9.87 0.61 2.27
CA VAL A 131 -8.79 -0.35 1.99
C VAL A 131 -9.25 -1.31 0.89
N LEU A 132 -8.63 -1.18 -0.28
CA LEU A 132 -8.88 -2.03 -1.44
C LEU A 132 -8.18 -3.37 -1.23
N ARG A 133 -8.95 -4.46 -1.22
CA ARG A 133 -8.39 -5.83 -1.21
C ARG A 133 -9.00 -6.66 -2.32
N ASP A 134 -8.14 -7.32 -3.09
CA ASP A 134 -8.58 -8.34 -4.02
C ASP A 134 -8.88 -9.63 -3.25
N MET A 135 -10.12 -9.73 -2.75
CA MET A 135 -10.59 -10.91 -2.01
C MET A 135 -10.74 -12.14 -2.91
N GLY A 136 -10.44 -12.04 -4.22
CA GLY A 136 -10.73 -13.06 -5.21
C GLY A 136 -12.24 -13.23 -5.33
N GLN A 137 -12.80 -12.87 -6.48
CA GLN A 137 -14.16 -13.30 -6.81
C GLN A 137 -14.27 -14.82 -6.61
N ALA A 138 -15.39 -15.31 -6.05
CA ALA A 138 -15.82 -16.68 -6.31
C ALA A 138 -15.60 -16.90 -7.80
N LYS A 139 -14.85 -17.96 -8.19
CA LYS A 139 -14.45 -18.18 -9.58
C LYS A 139 -15.69 -18.12 -10.47
N SER A 140 -16.06 -16.94 -10.94
CA SER A 140 -16.92 -16.81 -12.08
C SER A 140 -16.13 -17.49 -13.19
N LYS A 141 -16.82 -18.07 -14.17
CA LYS A 141 -16.20 -18.58 -15.39
C LYS A 141 -15.51 -17.45 -16.21
N ALA A 142 -15.06 -16.38 -15.58
CA ALA A 142 -14.15 -15.39 -16.12
C ALA A 142 -12.84 -16.08 -16.51
N ARG A 143 -12.53 -15.96 -17.79
CA ARG A 143 -11.34 -16.48 -18.45
C ARG A 143 -10.08 -16.04 -17.71
N THR A 144 -9.59 -16.86 -16.79
CA THR A 144 -8.31 -16.60 -16.12
C THR A 144 -7.19 -16.90 -17.11
N LEU A 145 -6.34 -15.90 -17.36
CA LEU A 145 -5.18 -16.04 -18.22
C LEU A 145 -4.17 -16.98 -17.55
N ASN A 146 -3.80 -18.05 -18.24
CA ASN A 146 -2.82 -19.02 -17.74
C ASN A 146 -1.39 -18.51 -18.00
N PHE A 147 -0.88 -17.68 -17.07
CA PHE A 147 0.47 -17.11 -17.14
C PHE A 147 1.60 -18.14 -17.01
N ARG A 148 1.31 -19.37 -16.57
CA ARG A 148 2.33 -20.43 -16.43
C ARG A 148 2.87 -20.97 -17.77
N LYS A 149 2.16 -20.74 -18.89
CA LYS A 149 2.56 -21.25 -20.22
C LYS A 149 2.58 -20.20 -21.34
N ALA A 150 2.24 -18.94 -21.08
CA ALA A 150 2.11 -17.94 -22.14
C ALA A 150 3.26 -16.92 -22.16
N LYS A 151 4.13 -17.04 -23.17
CA LYS A 151 4.86 -15.95 -23.85
C LYS A 151 5.67 -14.97 -23.00
N LEU A 152 6.17 -15.34 -21.81
CA LEU A 152 7.06 -14.46 -21.03
C LEU A 152 8.33 -14.08 -21.82
N GLN A 153 8.96 -15.04 -22.51
CA GLN A 153 10.14 -14.76 -23.34
C GLN A 153 9.83 -13.83 -24.50
N LEU A 154 8.73 -14.11 -25.21
CA LEU A 154 8.19 -13.28 -26.28
C LEU A 154 7.81 -11.87 -25.80
N PHE A 155 7.37 -11.71 -24.54
CA PHE A 155 7.09 -10.42 -23.91
C PHE A 155 8.38 -9.67 -23.58
N LYS A 156 9.37 -10.36 -22.98
CA LYS A 156 10.71 -9.82 -22.72
C LYS A 156 11.37 -9.33 -24.01
N GLU A 157 11.29 -10.10 -25.09
CA GLU A 157 11.81 -9.70 -26.40
C GLU A 157 11.17 -8.42 -26.94
N LEU A 158 9.85 -8.24 -26.77
CA LEU A 158 9.16 -7.03 -27.25
C LEU A 158 9.46 -5.79 -26.40
N VAL A 159 9.54 -5.97 -25.07
CA VAL A 159 9.97 -4.91 -24.17
C VAL A 159 11.39 -4.50 -24.55
N ASN A 160 12.30 -5.46 -24.76
CA ASN A 160 13.68 -5.18 -25.15
C ASN A 160 13.82 -4.56 -26.54
N ARG A 161 12.90 -4.83 -27.47
CA ARG A 161 12.87 -4.21 -28.82
C ARG A 161 12.29 -2.80 -28.84
N SER A 162 11.74 -2.32 -27.73
CA SER A 162 11.19 -0.97 -27.69
C SER A 162 12.34 0.04 -27.76
N PRO A 163 12.23 1.14 -28.52
CA PRO A 163 13.33 2.08 -28.73
C PRO A 163 13.47 3.00 -27.51
N TRP A 164 13.81 2.43 -26.34
CA TRP A 164 13.84 3.13 -25.06
C TRP A 164 14.78 4.34 -25.10
N GLU A 165 15.95 4.21 -25.71
CA GLU A 165 16.90 5.32 -25.83
C GLU A 165 16.35 6.51 -26.61
N ALA A 166 15.52 6.28 -27.64
CA ALA A 166 14.89 7.37 -28.39
C ALA A 166 13.67 7.92 -27.65
N THR A 167 12.88 7.03 -27.03
CA THR A 167 11.61 7.39 -26.39
C THR A 167 11.81 8.12 -25.05
N LEU A 168 12.90 7.81 -24.35
CA LEU A 168 13.25 8.39 -23.05
C LEU A 168 14.26 9.55 -23.17
N ARG A 169 14.77 9.83 -24.38
CA ARG A 169 15.70 10.94 -24.60
C ARG A 169 15.06 12.27 -24.21
N ASN A 170 15.78 13.06 -23.41
CA ASN A 170 15.34 14.38 -22.93
C ASN A 170 14.04 14.35 -22.09
N LYS A 171 13.70 13.20 -21.49
CA LYS A 171 12.55 13.07 -20.58
C LYS A 171 13.03 13.05 -19.12
N GLY A 172 12.34 13.80 -18.26
CA GLY A 172 12.54 13.72 -16.82
C GLY A 172 12.08 12.37 -16.24
N ALA A 173 12.52 12.04 -15.02
CA ALA A 173 12.28 10.73 -14.40
C ALA A 173 10.79 10.32 -14.38
N GLU A 174 9.90 11.22 -13.98
CA GLU A 174 8.46 10.92 -13.91
C GLU A 174 7.83 10.69 -15.29
N GLN A 175 8.20 11.51 -16.28
CA GLN A 175 7.73 11.34 -17.65
C GLN A 175 8.25 10.03 -18.27
N SER A 176 9.51 9.71 -18.02
CA SER A 176 10.13 8.44 -18.43
C SER A 176 9.41 7.24 -17.80
N TRP A 177 9.04 7.33 -16.52
CA TRP A 177 8.28 6.30 -15.83
C TRP A 177 6.88 6.13 -16.40
N GLN A 178 6.19 7.22 -16.73
CA GLN A 178 4.87 7.16 -17.35
C GLN A 178 4.91 6.52 -18.75
N ILE A 179 5.89 6.91 -19.59
CA ILE A 179 6.13 6.34 -20.91
C ILE A 179 6.39 4.82 -20.83
N PHE A 180 7.18 4.40 -19.85
CA PHE A 180 7.43 2.99 -19.59
C PHE A 180 6.14 2.24 -19.24
N LYS A 181 5.35 2.73 -18.28
CA LYS A 181 4.07 2.13 -17.87
C LYS A 181 3.11 1.99 -19.05
N ASP A 182 3.01 3.00 -19.90
CA ASP A 182 2.07 3.00 -21.03
C ASP A 182 2.50 2.04 -22.14
N THR A 183 3.80 1.99 -22.44
CA THR A 183 4.37 1.04 -23.40
C THR A 183 4.18 -0.40 -22.94
N PHE A 184 4.41 -0.66 -21.66
CA PHE A 184 4.19 -1.97 -21.04
C PHE A 184 2.72 -2.41 -21.13
N LYS A 185 1.77 -1.53 -20.80
CA LYS A 185 0.33 -1.78 -20.92
C LYS A 185 -0.09 -2.07 -22.37
N LYS A 186 0.43 -1.30 -23.34
CA LYS A 186 0.13 -1.48 -24.77
C LYS A 186 0.56 -2.87 -25.28
N GLN A 187 1.75 -3.32 -24.92
CA GLN A 187 2.27 -4.62 -25.33
C GLN A 187 1.52 -5.79 -24.67
N LYS A 188 1.02 -5.61 -23.45
CA LYS A 188 0.17 -6.57 -22.76
C LYS A 188 -1.17 -6.77 -23.49
N SER A 189 -1.76 -5.70 -24.03
CA SER A 189 -3.06 -5.74 -24.72
C SER A 189 -3.02 -6.35 -26.12
N SER A 190 -1.93 -6.21 -26.88
CA SER A 190 -1.88 -6.67 -28.30
C SER A 190 -1.79 -8.19 -28.50
N ARG A 191 -1.52 -8.97 -27.44
CA ARG A 191 -1.17 -10.39 -27.54
C ARG A 191 -2.14 -11.38 -26.88
N SER A 192 -3.33 -10.97 -26.48
CA SER A 192 -4.35 -11.88 -25.95
C SER A 192 -5.02 -12.71 -27.06
N PRO A 193 -4.79 -14.04 -27.18
CA PRO A 193 -5.55 -14.87 -28.12
C PRO A 193 -6.89 -15.26 -27.48
N ARG A 194 -8.02 -15.05 -28.18
CA ARG A 194 -9.33 -15.55 -27.76
C ARG A 194 -9.44 -17.03 -28.13
N VAL A 195 -9.42 -17.94 -27.15
CA VAL A 195 -9.64 -19.38 -27.37
C VAL A 195 -10.97 -19.81 -26.73
N ARG A 196 -11.74 -20.63 -27.45
CA ARG A 196 -13.02 -21.22 -27.05
C ARG A 196 -12.74 -22.67 -26.62
N ASN A 197 -13.01 -23.02 -25.36
CA ASN A 197 -12.94 -24.43 -24.94
C ASN A 197 -14.33 -25.07 -25.12
N GLN A 198 -14.37 -26.16 -25.89
CA GLN A 198 -15.50 -27.10 -25.91
C GLN A 198 -15.39 -28.03 -24.69
N GLU A 199 -16.50 -28.23 -24.00
CA GLU A 199 -16.62 -29.16 -22.88
C GLU A 199 -16.44 -30.61 -23.38
N ARG A 200 -15.60 -31.39 -22.70
CA ARG A 200 -15.61 -32.85 -22.84
C ARG A 200 -16.65 -33.39 -21.87
N THR A 201 -17.79 -33.80 -22.41
CA THR A 201 -18.79 -34.61 -21.70
C THR A 201 -18.18 -35.99 -21.42
N ALA A 202 -18.03 -36.34 -20.14
CA ALA A 202 -17.80 -37.72 -19.74
C ALA A 202 -19.09 -38.50 -19.99
N ARG A 203 -19.03 -39.55 -20.82
CA ARG A 203 -20.07 -40.57 -20.89
C ARG A 203 -19.86 -41.53 -19.73
N ASP A 204 -20.87 -41.67 -18.89
CA ASP A 204 -21.02 -42.85 -18.06
C ASP A 204 -21.22 -44.07 -18.97
N GLN A 205 -20.38 -45.09 -18.80
CA GLN A 205 -20.65 -46.43 -19.28
C GLN A 205 -20.55 -47.40 -18.11
N HIS A 206 -21.58 -48.24 -18.04
CA HIS A 206 -21.84 -49.26 -17.04
C HIS A 206 -20.71 -50.27 -16.87
N GLY A 207 -20.65 -50.82 -15.66
CA GLY A 207 -19.97 -52.05 -15.27
C GLY A 207 -20.37 -52.40 -13.85
#